data_AF-A0A972UZF4-F1
#
_entry.id   AF-A0A972UZF4-F1
#
_cell.length_a   1.000
_cell.length_b   1.000
_cell.length_c   1.000
_cell.angle_alpha   90.00
_cell.angle_beta   90.00
_cell.angle_gamma   90.00
#
_symmetry.space_group_name_H-M   'P 1'
#
loop_
_entity.id
_entity.type
_entity.pdbx_description
1 polymer ?
#
loop_
_entity_poly.entity_id
_entity_poly.type
_entity_poly.pdbx_seq_one_letter_code
_entity_poly.pdbx_strand_id
1 'polypeptide(L)'
;MDPLHEKIRRLRIEKHITQVEIASAAKLSRSAYIMFEKGESETLSIKAGKGIAKTLDISFVELFEIENSGLESLNFQIEIKKLEKKIEDYEKRIADQDYLIEVLKNELNELKASLTWEGIEWLLDELVNLELKNKNTNDKSLDSEILQYETELIKQLEVSLEKQILSEEELFNLFSHSYPLRDFLLEENISKPEFAKKLADYINRFVKIEKQKIEKLYNNGLYNPWDYDILKKHENKVRRKNKF
;
A
#
# COMPACT_ATOMS: atom_id res chain seq x y z
N MET A 1 -33.17 -23.79 30.13
CA MET A 1 -34.06 -24.48 29.16
C MET A 1 -35.46 -24.37 29.71
N ASP A 2 -36.35 -23.69 29.01
CA ASP A 2 -37.75 -23.62 29.45
C ASP A 2 -38.39 -25.00 29.30
N PRO A 3 -39.28 -25.42 30.21
CA PRO A 3 -40.08 -26.61 30.00
C PRO A 3 -40.82 -26.55 28.65
N LEU A 4 -40.92 -27.68 27.94
CA LEU A 4 -41.52 -27.76 26.60
C LEU A 4 -42.92 -27.11 26.52
N HIS A 5 -43.73 -27.26 27.58
CA HIS A 5 -45.07 -26.66 27.64
C HIS A 5 -45.05 -25.13 27.71
N GLU A 6 -44.11 -24.53 28.47
CA GLU A 6 -43.94 -23.08 28.54
C GLU A 6 -43.42 -22.52 27.20
N LYS A 7 -42.49 -23.24 26.55
CA LYS A 7 -42.02 -22.88 25.20
C LYS A 7 -43.15 -22.88 24.19
N ILE A 8 -43.97 -23.93 24.16
CA ILE A 8 -45.14 -24.04 23.26
C ILE A 8 -46.15 -22.92 23.55
N ARG A 9 -46.43 -22.65 24.84
CA ARG A 9 -47.35 -21.59 25.26
C ARG A 9 -46.87 -20.21 24.82
N ARG A 10 -45.59 -19.90 25.02
CA ARG A 10 -44.98 -18.64 24.58
C ARG A 10 -45.10 -18.46 23.07
N LEU A 11 -44.63 -19.43 22.29
CA LEU A 11 -44.68 -19.38 20.82
C LEU A 11 -46.11 -19.24 20.30
N ARG A 12 -47.08 -19.92 20.94
CA ARG A 12 -48.49 -19.80 20.60
C ARG A 12 -48.99 -18.37 20.80
N ILE A 13 -48.65 -17.74 21.94
CA ILE A 13 -49.06 -16.36 22.26
C ILE A 13 -48.43 -15.37 21.28
N GLU A 14 -47.13 -15.51 21.00
CA GLU A 14 -46.39 -14.67 20.05
C GLU A 14 -46.97 -14.73 18.63
N LYS A 15 -47.38 -15.92 18.18
CA LYS A 15 -47.99 -16.12 16.86
C LYS A 15 -49.51 -15.88 16.82
N HIS A 16 -50.10 -15.43 17.93
CA HIS A 16 -51.54 -15.19 18.06
C HIS A 16 -52.42 -16.41 17.72
N ILE A 17 -51.91 -17.63 17.96
CA ILE A 17 -52.64 -18.87 17.69
C ILE A 17 -53.51 -19.23 18.90
N THR A 18 -54.73 -19.68 18.65
CA THR A 18 -55.64 -20.12 19.71
C THR A 18 -55.31 -21.53 20.20
N GLN A 19 -55.65 -21.83 21.45
CA GLN A 19 -55.49 -23.18 22.00
C GLN A 19 -56.32 -24.23 21.22
N VAL A 20 -57.41 -23.82 20.58
CA VAL A 20 -58.28 -24.70 19.78
C VAL A 20 -57.58 -25.12 18.50
N GLU A 21 -56.89 -24.19 17.82
CA GLU A 21 -56.14 -24.47 16.60
C GLU A 21 -54.99 -25.45 16.86
N ILE A 22 -54.22 -25.24 17.92
CA ILE A 22 -53.16 -26.17 18.30
C ILE A 22 -53.73 -27.54 18.66
N ALA A 23 -54.78 -27.59 19.49
CA ALA A 23 -55.39 -28.87 19.89
C ALA A 23 -55.91 -29.66 18.68
N SER A 24 -56.55 -28.99 17.73
CA SER A 24 -57.05 -29.58 16.49
C SER A 24 -55.91 -30.18 15.65
N ALA A 25 -54.84 -29.41 15.44
CA ALA A 25 -53.68 -29.87 14.67
C ALA A 25 -52.89 -31.00 15.36
N ALA A 26 -52.81 -30.96 16.69
CA ALA A 26 -52.19 -32.00 17.51
C ALA A 26 -53.07 -33.26 17.65
N LYS A 27 -54.32 -33.24 17.17
CA LYS A 27 -55.33 -34.30 17.38
C LYS A 27 -55.57 -34.60 18.86
N LEU A 28 -55.59 -33.56 19.68
CA LEU A 28 -55.89 -33.60 21.11
C LEU A 28 -57.26 -32.99 21.37
N SER A 29 -57.91 -33.39 22.47
CA SER A 29 -59.03 -32.60 22.97
C SER A 29 -58.53 -31.24 23.47
N ARG A 30 -59.38 -30.21 23.38
CA ARG A 30 -59.04 -28.87 23.90
C ARG A 30 -58.63 -28.92 25.38
N SER A 31 -59.33 -29.73 26.19
CA SER A 31 -59.02 -29.90 27.61
C SER A 31 -57.64 -30.53 27.84
N ALA A 32 -57.29 -31.56 27.07
CA ALA A 32 -55.97 -32.21 27.17
C ALA A 32 -54.83 -31.23 26.81
N TYR A 33 -55.02 -30.42 25.77
CA TYR A 33 -54.03 -29.41 25.41
C TYR A 33 -53.88 -28.32 26.47
N ILE A 34 -54.98 -27.87 27.09
CA ILE A 34 -54.93 -26.90 28.20
C ILE A 34 -54.17 -27.46 29.40
N MET A 35 -54.41 -28.74 29.77
CA MET A 35 -53.68 -29.40 30.85
C MET A 35 -52.19 -29.51 30.53
N PHE A 36 -51.85 -29.83 29.28
CA PHE A 36 -50.45 -29.84 28.81
C PHE A 36 -49.80 -28.46 28.93
N GLU A 37 -50.43 -27.37 28.43
CA GLU A 37 -49.87 -26.01 28.54
C GLU A 37 -49.66 -25.54 29.98
N LYS A 38 -50.44 -26.07 30.92
CA LYS A 38 -50.31 -25.79 32.36
C LYS A 38 -49.23 -26.64 33.06
N GLY A 39 -48.62 -27.58 32.34
CA GLY A 39 -47.69 -28.56 32.93
C GLY A 39 -48.38 -29.66 33.76
N GLU A 40 -49.70 -29.79 33.68
CA GLU A 40 -50.49 -30.82 34.39
C GLU A 40 -50.46 -32.18 33.65
N SER A 41 -49.94 -32.21 32.43
CA SER A 41 -49.72 -33.42 31.63
C SER A 41 -48.29 -33.44 31.08
N GLU A 42 -47.53 -34.49 31.42
CA GLU A 42 -46.11 -34.57 31.08
C GLU A 42 -45.83 -35.18 29.69
N THR A 43 -46.79 -35.92 29.11
CA THR A 43 -46.52 -36.73 27.92
C THR A 43 -47.26 -36.22 26.69
N LEU A 44 -46.49 -35.90 25.65
CA LEU A 44 -46.99 -35.53 24.34
C LEU A 44 -46.54 -36.59 23.33
N SER A 45 -47.49 -37.18 22.59
CA SER A 45 -47.12 -38.12 21.53
C SER A 45 -46.32 -37.42 20.42
N ILE A 46 -45.41 -38.15 19.76
CA ILE A 46 -44.62 -37.61 18.62
C ILE A 46 -45.55 -37.02 17.54
N LYS A 47 -46.70 -37.67 17.30
CA LYS A 47 -47.70 -37.20 16.32
C LYS A 47 -48.31 -35.87 16.73
N ALA A 48 -48.66 -35.71 18.00
CA ALA A 48 -49.13 -34.43 18.54
C ALA A 48 -48.02 -33.38 18.44
N GLY A 49 -46.78 -33.70 18.80
CA GLY A 49 -45.63 -32.80 18.69
C GLY A 49 -45.39 -32.29 17.26
N LYS A 50 -45.50 -33.16 16.25
CA LYS A 50 -45.44 -32.75 14.84
C LYS A 50 -46.59 -31.83 14.44
N GLY A 51 -47.81 -32.08 14.95
CA GLY A 51 -48.96 -31.22 14.73
C GLY A 51 -48.78 -29.83 15.34
N ILE A 52 -48.24 -29.77 16.56
CA ILE A 52 -47.90 -28.51 17.24
C ILE A 52 -46.82 -27.76 16.47
N ALA A 53 -45.68 -28.41 16.15
CA ALA A 53 -44.57 -27.79 15.42
C ALA A 53 -45.02 -27.19 14.07
N LYS A 54 -45.83 -27.95 13.31
CA LYS A 54 -46.39 -27.49 12.05
C LYS A 54 -47.28 -26.25 12.22
N THR A 55 -48.11 -26.21 13.26
CA THR A 55 -49.03 -25.09 13.49
C THR A 55 -48.30 -23.86 13.99
N LEU A 56 -47.25 -24.07 14.79
CA LEU A 56 -46.33 -23.02 15.23
C LEU A 56 -45.34 -22.61 14.14
N ASP A 57 -45.37 -23.19 12.94
CA ASP A 57 -44.44 -22.91 11.85
C ASP A 57 -42.97 -22.90 12.31
N ILE A 58 -42.57 -23.97 13.00
CA ILE A 58 -41.20 -24.27 13.41
C ILE A 58 -40.87 -25.73 13.13
N SER A 59 -39.59 -26.08 13.04
CA SER A 59 -39.20 -27.47 12.81
C SER A 59 -39.47 -28.32 14.06
N PHE A 60 -39.78 -29.61 13.88
CA PHE A 60 -39.95 -30.53 15.01
C PHE A 60 -38.67 -30.66 15.85
N VAL A 61 -37.50 -30.61 15.18
CA VAL A 61 -36.19 -30.64 15.83
C VAL A 61 -36.01 -29.42 16.72
N GLU A 62 -36.32 -28.23 16.20
CA GLU A 62 -36.24 -26.97 16.93
C GLU A 62 -37.23 -26.92 18.09
N LEU A 63 -38.46 -27.42 17.91
CA LEU A 63 -39.46 -27.48 18.97
C LEU A 63 -38.96 -28.30 20.17
N PHE A 64 -38.37 -29.47 19.89
CA PHE A 64 -37.87 -30.40 20.90
C PHE A 64 -36.40 -30.21 21.26
N GLU A 65 -35.75 -29.17 20.72
CA GLU A 65 -34.32 -28.87 20.96
C GLU A 65 -33.43 -30.11 20.77
N ILE A 66 -33.75 -30.93 19.76
CA ILE A 66 -32.95 -32.10 19.43
C ILE A 66 -31.61 -31.59 18.90
N GLU A 67 -30.56 -31.73 19.71
CA GLU A 67 -29.20 -31.33 19.35
C GLU A 67 -28.75 -32.06 18.07
N ASN A 68 -28.81 -31.37 16.93
CA ASN A 68 -28.27 -31.83 15.63
C ASN A 68 -26.74 -31.64 15.56
N SER A 69 -26.04 -31.84 16.67
CA SER A 69 -24.62 -31.46 16.86
C SER A 69 -23.65 -32.11 15.86
N GLY A 70 -24.01 -33.25 15.24
CA GLY A 70 -23.16 -33.95 14.27
C GLY A 70 -23.18 -33.40 12.83
N LEU A 71 -24.33 -32.89 12.35
CA LEU A 71 -24.49 -32.50 10.94
C LEU A 71 -24.01 -31.06 10.68
N GLU A 72 -24.26 -30.14 11.61
CA GLU A 72 -23.77 -28.77 11.52
C GLU A 72 -22.24 -28.70 11.63
N SER A 73 -21.65 -29.49 12.52
CA SER A 73 -20.19 -29.60 12.67
C SER A 73 -19.51 -30.02 11.36
N LEU A 74 -20.09 -30.97 10.63
CA LEU A 74 -19.52 -31.47 9.38
C LEU A 74 -19.60 -30.42 8.25
N ASN A 75 -20.71 -29.67 8.19
CA ASN A 75 -20.87 -28.57 7.24
C ASN A 75 -19.85 -27.45 7.51
N PHE A 76 -19.65 -27.08 8.78
CA PHE A 76 -18.65 -26.08 9.15
C PHE A 76 -17.23 -26.54 8.81
N GLN A 77 -16.88 -27.81 9.02
CA GLN A 77 -15.57 -28.33 8.62
C GLN A 77 -15.34 -28.25 7.10
N ILE A 78 -16.36 -28.53 6.29
CA ILE A 78 -16.28 -28.41 4.83
C ILE A 78 -16.08 -26.94 4.43
N GLU A 79 -16.80 -26.03 5.08
CA GLU A 79 -16.70 -24.60 4.82
C GLU A 79 -15.34 -24.03 5.20
N ILE A 80 -14.81 -24.41 6.37
CA ILE A 80 -13.47 -24.05 6.84
C ILE A 80 -12.42 -24.49 5.80
N LYS A 81 -12.45 -25.75 5.36
CA LYS A 81 -11.51 -26.25 4.33
C LYS A 81 -11.61 -25.49 3.01
N LYS A 82 -12.82 -25.08 2.61
CA LYS A 82 -13.01 -24.26 1.40
C LYS A 82 -12.42 -22.86 1.57
N LEU A 83 -12.57 -22.25 2.75
CA LEU A 83 -12.02 -20.94 3.06
C LEU A 83 -10.49 -20.98 3.18
N GLU A 84 -9.93 -22.01 3.82
CA GLU A 84 -8.47 -22.24 3.90
C GLU A 84 -7.85 -22.31 2.50
N LYS A 85 -8.45 -23.10 1.60
CA LYS A 85 -7.97 -23.19 0.21
C LYS A 85 -8.04 -21.84 -0.52
N LYS A 86 -9.10 -21.05 -0.29
CA LYS A 86 -9.20 -19.70 -0.88
C LYS A 86 -8.12 -18.76 -0.35
N ILE A 87 -7.79 -18.86 0.94
CA ILE A 87 -6.71 -18.07 1.54
C ILE A 87 -5.38 -18.41 0.87
N GLU A 88 -5.05 -19.69 0.75
CA GLU A 88 -3.84 -20.16 0.06
C GLU A 88 -3.76 -19.65 -1.39
N ASP A 89 -4.87 -19.74 -2.14
CA ASP A 89 -4.94 -19.22 -3.51
C ASP A 89 -4.73 -17.69 -3.57
N TYR A 90 -5.24 -16.94 -2.59
CA TYR A 90 -5.05 -15.49 -2.52
C TYR A 90 -3.62 -15.11 -2.12
N GLU A 91 -3.01 -15.80 -1.15
CA GLU A 91 -1.63 -15.59 -0.75
C GLU A 91 -0.67 -15.79 -1.94
N LYS A 92 -0.90 -16.82 -2.75
CA LYS A 92 -0.12 -17.04 -3.97
C LYS A 92 -0.27 -15.88 -4.96
N ARG A 93 -1.48 -15.39 -5.18
CA ARG A 93 -1.72 -14.24 -6.09
C ARG A 93 -1.07 -12.96 -5.60
N ILE A 94 -1.03 -12.72 -4.28
CA ILE A 94 -0.32 -11.57 -3.71
C ILE A 94 1.17 -11.69 -3.98
N ALA A 95 1.78 -12.87 -3.74
CA ALA A 95 3.19 -13.08 -4.02
C ALA A 95 3.55 -12.88 -5.50
N ASP A 96 2.72 -13.37 -6.43
CA ASP A 96 2.90 -13.15 -7.87
C ASP A 96 2.82 -11.65 -8.25
N GLN A 97 1.92 -10.90 -7.61
CA GLN A 97 1.76 -9.46 -7.82
C GLN A 97 2.95 -8.66 -7.26
N ASP A 98 3.43 -9.01 -6.07
CA ASP A 98 4.60 -8.35 -5.46
C ASP A 98 5.84 -8.54 -6.33
N TYR A 99 6.04 -9.75 -6.87
CA TYR A 99 7.10 -10.03 -7.83
C TYR A 99 6.99 -9.16 -9.09
N LEU A 100 5.79 -9.04 -9.66
CA LEU A 100 5.56 -8.19 -10.84
C LEU A 100 5.84 -6.71 -10.54
N ILE A 101 5.45 -6.22 -9.36
CA ILE A 101 5.74 -4.85 -8.93
C ILE A 101 7.26 -4.63 -8.85
N GLU A 102 8.01 -5.60 -8.34
CA GLU A 102 9.47 -5.51 -8.26
C GLU A 102 10.12 -5.44 -9.65
N VAL A 103 9.70 -6.31 -10.58
CA VAL A 103 10.18 -6.29 -11.97
C VAL A 103 9.89 -4.95 -12.64
N LEU A 104 8.65 -4.45 -12.54
CA LEU A 104 8.26 -3.18 -13.14
C LEU A 104 8.99 -1.97 -12.52
N LYS A 105 9.30 -2.01 -11.22
CA LYS A 105 10.14 -0.99 -10.58
C LYS A 105 11.55 -0.98 -11.15
N ASN A 106 12.15 -2.15 -11.36
CA ASN A 106 13.48 -2.26 -11.95
C ASN A 106 13.48 -1.76 -13.40
N GLU A 107 12.52 -2.18 -14.22
CA GLU A 107 12.38 -1.69 -15.60
C GLU A 107 12.15 -0.18 -15.66
N LEU A 108 11.33 0.36 -14.75
CA LEU A 108 11.12 1.80 -14.63
C LEU A 108 12.42 2.52 -14.27
N ASN A 109 13.23 1.98 -13.35
CA ASN A 109 14.50 2.56 -12.96
C ASN A 109 15.52 2.54 -14.11
N GLU A 110 15.59 1.45 -14.88
CA GLU A 110 16.43 1.37 -16.08
C GLU A 110 15.98 2.36 -17.17
N LEU A 111 14.66 2.51 -17.33
CA LEU A 111 14.09 3.47 -18.26
C LEU A 111 14.38 4.91 -17.83
N LYS A 112 14.23 5.22 -16.53
CA LYS A 112 14.62 6.51 -15.95
C LYS A 112 16.10 6.79 -16.22
N ALA A 113 16.98 5.83 -15.92
CA ALA A 113 18.42 5.94 -16.16
C ALA A 113 18.75 6.25 -17.63
N SER A 114 18.11 5.54 -18.57
CA SER A 114 18.38 5.69 -20.00
C SER A 114 17.79 6.95 -20.65
N LEU A 115 16.63 7.46 -20.20
CA LEU A 115 15.95 8.57 -20.86
C LEU A 115 16.28 9.95 -20.30
N THR A 116 16.57 10.07 -19.01
CA THR A 116 16.67 11.40 -18.36
C THR A 116 18.02 11.69 -17.74
N TRP A 117 18.77 10.67 -17.29
CA TRP A 117 20.04 10.95 -16.60
C TRP A 117 21.13 11.41 -17.55
N GLU A 118 21.40 10.67 -18.63
CA GLU A 118 22.49 11.01 -19.55
C GLU A 118 22.27 12.36 -20.26
N GLY A 119 21.03 12.67 -20.66
CA GLY A 119 20.70 13.93 -21.33
C GLY A 119 20.81 15.14 -20.39
N ILE A 120 20.28 15.03 -19.18
CA ILE A 120 20.31 16.12 -18.20
C ILE A 120 21.74 16.31 -17.65
N GLU A 121 22.47 15.23 -17.36
CA GLU A 121 23.86 15.29 -16.92
C GLU A 121 24.75 15.96 -17.98
N TRP A 122 24.60 15.58 -19.25
CA TRP A 122 25.31 16.22 -20.35
C TRP A 122 25.00 17.73 -20.46
N LEU A 123 23.72 18.10 -20.38
CA LEU A 123 23.32 19.51 -20.41
C LEU A 123 23.89 20.31 -19.23
N LEU A 124 23.89 19.72 -18.02
CA LEU A 124 24.50 20.33 -16.83
C LEU A 124 26.00 20.54 -17.02
N ASP A 125 26.72 19.52 -17.45
CA ASP A 125 28.17 19.58 -17.62
C ASP A 125 28.57 20.62 -18.67
N GLU A 126 27.87 20.66 -19.80
CA GLU A 126 28.11 21.64 -20.85
C GLU A 126 27.81 23.07 -20.37
N LEU A 127 26.68 23.26 -19.69
CA LEU A 127 26.30 24.55 -19.11
C LEU A 127 27.38 25.07 -18.16
N VAL A 128 27.85 24.23 -17.24
CA VAL A 128 28.87 24.65 -16.26
C VAL A 128 30.21 24.93 -16.94
N ASN A 129 30.60 24.15 -17.95
CA ASN A 129 31.82 24.42 -18.72
C ASN A 129 31.75 25.78 -19.42
N LEU A 130 30.59 26.12 -19.98
CA LEU A 130 30.36 27.45 -20.58
C LEU A 130 30.41 28.56 -19.53
N GLU A 131 29.79 28.37 -18.36
CA GLU A 131 29.84 29.33 -17.25
C GLU A 131 31.30 29.56 -16.77
N LEU A 132 32.08 28.49 -16.64
CA LEU A 132 33.51 28.56 -16.28
C LEU A 132 34.32 29.31 -17.34
N LYS A 133 34.10 29.01 -18.62
CA LYS A 133 34.77 29.70 -19.73
C LYS A 133 34.43 31.18 -19.74
N ASN A 134 33.15 31.51 -19.60
CA ASN A 134 32.66 32.89 -19.60
C ASN A 134 33.24 33.69 -18.43
N LYS A 135 33.33 33.10 -17.23
CA LYS A 135 33.98 33.72 -16.07
C LYS A 135 35.45 34.11 -16.33
N ASN A 136 36.14 33.37 -17.19
CA ASN A 136 37.54 33.61 -17.52
C ASN A 136 37.73 34.60 -18.69
N THR A 137 36.81 34.64 -19.64
CA THR A 137 36.96 35.44 -20.88
C THR A 137 36.10 36.70 -20.92
N ASN A 138 35.04 36.80 -20.11
CA ASN A 138 33.99 37.83 -20.20
C ASN A 138 33.43 37.98 -21.63
N ASP A 139 33.21 36.85 -22.30
CA ASP A 139 32.81 36.84 -23.71
C ASP A 139 31.28 36.83 -23.82
N LYS A 140 30.71 37.96 -24.24
CA LYS A 140 29.26 38.16 -24.36
C LYS A 140 28.57 37.18 -25.32
N SER A 141 29.29 36.55 -26.26
CA SER A 141 28.65 35.52 -27.09
C SER A 141 28.31 34.25 -26.28
N LEU A 142 29.09 33.95 -25.23
CA LEU A 142 28.83 32.81 -24.35
C LEU A 142 27.56 33.00 -23.52
N ASP A 143 27.17 34.24 -23.21
CA ASP A 143 25.92 34.52 -22.47
C ASP A 143 24.69 33.95 -23.21
N SER A 144 24.68 34.05 -24.54
CA SER A 144 23.58 33.53 -25.36
C SER A 144 23.55 32.01 -25.42
N GLU A 145 24.71 31.36 -25.45
CA GLU A 145 24.84 29.90 -25.42
C GLU A 145 24.42 29.35 -24.05
N ILE A 146 24.90 29.97 -22.96
CA ILE A 146 24.51 29.63 -21.58
C ILE A 146 22.99 29.67 -21.44
N LEU A 147 22.34 30.76 -21.85
CA LEU A 147 20.88 30.90 -21.75
C LEU A 147 20.13 29.82 -22.53
N GLN A 148 20.66 29.41 -23.69
CA GLN A 148 20.07 28.33 -24.49
C GLN A 148 20.12 26.99 -23.74
N TYR A 149 21.29 26.64 -23.17
CA TYR A 149 21.46 25.42 -22.39
C TYR A 149 20.63 25.44 -21.10
N GLU A 150 20.54 26.58 -20.41
CA GLU A 150 19.67 26.74 -19.25
C GLU A 150 18.20 26.49 -19.62
N THR A 151 17.74 27.07 -20.72
CA THR A 151 16.34 26.93 -21.17
C THR A 151 16.01 25.46 -21.48
N GLU A 152 16.91 24.77 -22.17
CA GLU A 152 16.72 23.36 -22.50
C GLU A 152 16.77 22.48 -21.24
N LEU A 153 17.69 22.77 -20.32
CA LEU A 153 17.79 22.09 -19.03
C LEU A 153 16.52 22.26 -18.19
N ILE A 154 16.00 23.49 -18.06
CA ILE A 154 14.73 23.77 -17.36
C ILE A 154 13.61 22.93 -17.95
N LYS A 155 13.46 22.96 -19.27
CA LYS A 155 12.39 22.23 -19.97
C LYS A 155 12.47 20.72 -19.70
N GLN A 156 13.67 20.13 -19.71
CA GLN A 156 13.83 18.71 -19.43
C GLN A 156 13.56 18.38 -17.96
N LEU A 157 13.97 19.25 -17.03
CA LEU A 157 13.70 19.06 -15.60
C LEU A 157 12.22 19.19 -15.27
N GLU A 158 11.52 20.19 -15.84
CA GLU A 158 10.08 20.36 -15.68
C GLU A 158 9.31 19.12 -16.16
N VAL A 159 9.60 18.65 -17.38
CA VAL A 159 8.98 17.42 -17.91
C VAL A 159 9.27 16.21 -17.03
N SER A 160 10.50 16.11 -16.49
CA SER A 160 10.91 14.99 -15.64
C SER A 160 10.21 15.01 -14.28
N LEU A 161 10.01 16.19 -13.69
CA LEU A 161 9.32 16.36 -12.42
C LEU A 161 7.80 16.18 -12.56
N GLU A 162 7.18 16.78 -13.58
CA GLU A 162 5.75 16.65 -13.85
C GLU A 162 5.33 15.18 -14.07
N LYS A 163 6.19 14.43 -14.77
CA LYS A 163 5.96 13.00 -15.04
C LYS A 163 6.43 12.08 -13.91
N GLN A 164 6.94 12.64 -12.79
CA GLN A 164 7.49 11.89 -11.67
C GLN A 164 8.61 10.91 -12.08
N ILE A 165 9.33 11.26 -13.16
CA ILE A 165 10.51 10.54 -13.63
C ILE A 165 11.66 10.77 -12.65
N LEU A 166 11.81 12.01 -12.20
CA LEU A 166 12.74 12.38 -11.13
C LEU A 166 11.97 12.85 -9.90
N SER A 167 12.37 12.36 -8.74
CA SER A 167 12.05 12.95 -7.44
C SER A 167 12.95 14.16 -7.15
N GLU A 168 12.54 14.99 -6.19
CA GLU A 168 13.38 16.10 -5.69
C GLU A 168 14.74 15.58 -5.16
N GLU A 169 14.77 14.39 -4.58
CA GLU A 169 15.99 13.76 -4.05
C GLU A 169 16.93 13.29 -5.16
N GLU A 170 16.38 12.65 -6.20
CA GLU A 170 17.14 12.23 -7.38
C GLU A 170 17.72 13.43 -8.13
N LEU A 171 16.95 14.53 -8.24
CA LEU A 171 17.41 15.77 -8.84
C LEU A 171 18.53 16.41 -8.01
N PHE A 172 18.40 16.43 -6.69
CA PHE A 172 19.49 16.88 -5.81
C PHE A 172 20.76 16.02 -5.99
N ASN A 173 20.60 14.70 -6.08
CA ASN A 173 21.71 13.78 -6.34
C ASN A 173 22.37 14.08 -7.69
N LEU A 174 21.60 14.28 -8.75
CA LEU A 174 22.14 14.62 -10.06
C LEU A 174 23.04 15.88 -10.03
N PHE A 175 22.52 16.99 -9.49
CA PHE A 175 23.27 18.25 -9.42
C PHE A 175 24.51 18.13 -8.52
N SER A 176 24.39 17.41 -7.41
CA SER A 176 25.52 17.22 -6.49
C SER A 176 26.64 16.34 -7.06
N HIS A 177 26.35 15.47 -8.02
CA HIS A 177 27.34 14.60 -8.66
C HIS A 177 27.95 15.17 -9.94
N SER A 178 27.40 16.25 -10.51
CA SER A 178 28.04 16.94 -11.64
C SER A 178 29.40 17.49 -11.23
N TYR A 179 30.46 16.92 -11.82
CA TYR A 179 31.84 17.25 -11.50
C TYR A 179 32.18 18.73 -11.81
N PRO A 180 31.81 19.26 -13.00
CA PRO A 180 31.97 20.67 -13.29
C PRO A 180 31.23 21.56 -12.28
N LEU A 181 29.99 21.22 -11.91
CA LEU A 181 29.20 22.04 -10.99
C LEU A 181 29.85 22.10 -9.61
N ARG A 182 30.36 20.97 -9.14
CA ARG A 182 31.09 20.91 -7.88
C ARG A 182 32.33 21.81 -7.93
N ASP A 183 33.15 21.71 -8.96
CA ASP A 183 34.36 22.53 -9.11
C ASP A 183 34.02 24.02 -9.29
N PHE A 184 32.88 24.34 -9.91
CA PHE A 184 32.36 25.69 -10.04
C PHE A 184 31.90 26.29 -8.70
N LEU A 185 31.25 25.50 -7.85
CA LEU A 185 30.71 25.95 -6.56
C LEU A 185 31.74 25.88 -5.42
N LEU A 186 32.71 24.97 -5.50
CA LEU A 186 33.80 24.83 -4.53
C LEU A 186 34.84 25.93 -4.72
N GLU A 187 34.72 26.99 -3.93
CA GLU A 187 35.84 27.89 -3.65
C GLU A 187 36.71 27.28 -2.54
N GLU A 188 38.01 27.61 -2.51
CA GLU A 188 38.92 27.11 -1.46
C GLU A 188 38.35 27.45 -0.06
N ASN A 189 38.26 26.44 0.82
CA ASN A 189 37.87 26.56 2.23
C ASN A 189 36.40 26.89 2.55
N ILE A 190 35.45 26.66 1.65
CA ILE A 190 34.03 26.85 2.02
C ILE A 190 33.53 25.77 3.00
N SER A 191 32.68 26.18 3.93
CA SER A 191 32.09 25.26 4.91
C SER A 191 31.01 24.36 4.27
N LYS A 192 30.75 23.19 4.88
CA LYS A 192 29.68 22.26 4.44
C LYS A 192 28.30 22.94 4.29
N PRO A 193 27.80 23.72 5.29
CA PRO A 193 26.53 24.42 5.16
C PRO A 193 26.53 25.47 4.05
N GLU A 194 27.66 26.15 3.85
CA GLU A 194 27.79 27.17 2.82
C GLU A 194 27.78 26.57 1.41
N PHE A 195 28.44 25.42 1.21
CA PHE A 195 28.31 24.66 -0.03
C PHE A 195 26.85 24.22 -0.28
N ALA A 196 26.18 23.66 0.73
CA ALA A 196 24.78 23.23 0.60
C ALA A 196 23.86 24.40 0.22
N LYS A 197 24.11 25.58 0.78
CA LYS A 197 23.39 26.82 0.43
C LYS A 197 23.66 27.25 -1.01
N LYS A 198 24.93 27.29 -1.45
CA LYS A 198 25.31 27.64 -2.83
C LYS A 198 24.69 26.67 -3.85
N LEU A 199 24.73 25.37 -3.55
CA LEU A 199 24.11 24.34 -4.36
C LEU A 199 22.58 24.51 -4.41
N ALA A 200 21.94 24.78 -3.27
CA ALA A 200 20.51 25.07 -3.23
C ALA A 200 20.13 26.31 -4.06
N ASP A 201 20.94 27.37 -3.99
CA ASP A 201 20.73 28.57 -4.80
C ASP A 201 20.90 28.28 -6.30
N TYR A 202 21.88 27.45 -6.67
CA TYR A 202 22.09 27.03 -8.06
C TYR A 202 20.92 26.20 -8.60
N ILE A 203 20.50 25.15 -7.87
CA ILE A 203 19.36 24.30 -8.26
C ILE A 203 18.08 25.14 -8.42
N ASN A 204 17.87 26.12 -7.53
CA ASN A 204 16.72 27.01 -7.55
C ASN A 204 16.64 27.95 -8.77
N ARG A 205 17.71 28.04 -9.59
CA ARG A 205 17.64 28.69 -10.91
C ARG A 205 16.77 27.91 -11.88
N PHE A 206 16.74 26.58 -11.73
CA PHE A 206 16.08 25.67 -12.66
C PHE A 206 14.77 25.11 -12.10
N VAL A 207 14.77 24.75 -10.81
CA VAL A 207 13.63 24.10 -10.14
C VAL A 207 13.46 24.67 -8.75
N LYS A 208 12.26 25.14 -8.42
CA LYS A 208 11.95 25.66 -7.08
C LYS A 208 11.90 24.52 -6.06
N ILE A 209 12.91 24.47 -5.19
CA ILE A 209 13.00 23.52 -4.08
C ILE A 209 13.23 24.29 -2.79
N GLU A 210 12.49 23.91 -1.74
CA GLU A 210 12.69 24.47 -0.41
C GLU A 210 14.12 24.23 0.08
N LYS A 211 14.83 25.30 0.41
CA LYS A 211 16.23 25.25 0.87
C LYS A 211 16.43 24.30 2.06
N GLN A 212 15.45 24.26 2.97
CA GLN A 212 15.47 23.38 4.15
C GLN A 212 15.47 21.89 3.78
N LYS A 213 14.82 21.51 2.66
CA LYS A 213 14.85 20.13 2.17
C LYS A 213 16.24 19.77 1.66
N ILE A 214 16.86 20.67 0.88
CA ILE A 214 18.21 20.49 0.36
C ILE A 214 19.23 20.38 1.50
N GLU A 215 19.12 21.26 2.51
CA GLU A 215 19.97 21.21 3.70
C GLU A 215 19.78 19.91 4.48
N LYS A 216 18.55 19.40 4.61
CA LYS A 216 18.28 18.09 5.23
C LYS A 216 18.89 16.93 4.45
N LEU A 217 18.70 16.90 3.13
CA LEU A 217 19.26 15.86 2.26
C LEU A 217 20.78 15.81 2.37
N TYR A 218 21.42 16.98 2.39
CA TYR A 218 22.86 17.11 2.60
C TYR A 218 23.29 16.65 4.01
N ASN A 219 22.61 17.10 5.06
CA ASN A 219 22.99 16.85 6.45
C ASN A 219 22.75 15.40 6.92
N ASN A 220 21.81 14.68 6.29
CA ASN A 220 21.50 13.29 6.64
C ASN A 220 22.60 12.29 6.20
N GLY A 221 23.75 12.77 5.72
CA GLY A 221 24.88 11.92 5.35
C GLY A 221 24.65 11.14 4.06
N LEU A 222 23.57 11.41 3.34
CA LEU A 222 23.35 10.91 1.98
C LEU A 222 24.37 11.49 1.01
N TYR A 223 25.04 12.59 1.38
CA TYR A 223 26.04 13.24 0.56
C TYR A 223 27.18 13.82 1.40
N ASN A 224 28.41 13.39 1.11
CA ASN A 224 29.63 14.02 1.58
C ASN A 224 30.50 14.32 0.36
N PRO A 225 30.60 15.58 -0.09
CA PRO A 225 31.38 15.93 -1.28
C PRO A 225 32.85 15.49 -1.16
N TRP A 226 33.33 15.34 0.07
CA TRP A 226 34.69 14.93 0.40
C TRP A 226 34.92 13.41 0.35
N ASP A 227 33.86 12.58 0.40
CA ASP A 227 34.00 11.12 0.24
C ASP A 227 34.30 10.75 -1.23
N TYR A 228 34.05 11.65 -2.17
CA TYR A 228 34.40 11.44 -3.57
C TYR A 228 35.92 11.51 -3.82
N ASP A 229 36.70 12.21 -3.00
CA ASP A 229 38.18 12.14 -3.09
C ASP A 229 38.70 10.74 -2.72
N ILE A 230 37.94 10.01 -1.90
CA ILE A 230 38.21 8.60 -1.58
C ILE A 230 37.87 7.74 -2.81
N LEU A 231 36.74 7.99 -3.48
CA LEU A 231 36.34 7.28 -4.72
C LEU A 231 37.30 7.57 -5.90
N LYS A 232 37.72 8.81 -6.13
CA LYS A 232 38.67 9.20 -7.19
C LYS A 232 40.08 8.65 -6.93
N LYS A 233 40.51 8.56 -5.67
CA LYS A 233 41.72 7.81 -5.29
C LYS A 233 41.57 6.32 -5.56
N HIS A 234 40.38 5.75 -5.36
CA HIS A 234 40.08 4.36 -5.63
C HIS A 234 40.06 4.04 -7.13
N GLU A 235 39.38 4.83 -7.96
CA GLU A 235 39.37 4.68 -9.42
C GLU A 235 40.75 4.82 -10.05
N ASN A 236 41.53 5.82 -9.63
CA ASN A 236 42.91 5.98 -10.10
C ASN A 236 43.79 4.79 -9.69
N LYS A 237 43.54 4.18 -8.52
CA LYS A 237 44.22 2.96 -8.06
C LYS A 237 43.81 1.73 -8.89
N VAL A 238 42.54 1.61 -9.28
CA VAL A 238 42.05 0.53 -10.16
C VAL A 238 42.60 0.69 -11.59
N ARG A 239 42.57 1.89 -12.16
CA ARG A 239 43.15 2.19 -13.48
C ARG A 239 44.66 1.94 -13.54
N ARG A 240 45.39 2.18 -12.44
CA ARG A 240 46.82 1.84 -12.32
C ARG A 240 47.07 0.34 -12.21
N LYS A 241 46.20 -0.43 -11.54
CA LYS A 241 46.30 -1.89 -11.45
C LYS A 241 46.02 -2.60 -12.78
N ASN A 242 45.13 -2.06 -13.61
CA ASN A 242 44.78 -2.65 -14.91
C ASN A 242 45.70 -2.23 -16.07
N LYS A 243 46.76 -1.45 -15.79
CA LYS A 243 47.75 -0.99 -16.78
C LYS A 243 49.07 -1.79 -16.73
N PHE A 244 49.16 -2.82 -15.88
CA PHE A 244 50.26 -3.77 -15.78
C PHE A 244 49.71 -5.19 -15.87
#